data_AF-A0A2C6DVV4-F1
#
_entry.id   AF-A0A2C6DVV4-F1
#
_cell.length_a   1.000
_cell.length_b   1.000
_cell.length_c   1.000
_cell.angle_alpha   90.00
_cell.angle_beta   90.00
_cell.angle_gamma   90.00
#
_symmetry.space_group_name_H-M   'P 1'
#
loop_
_entity.id
_entity.type
_entity.pdbx_description
1 polymer ?
#
loop_
_entity_poly.entity_id
_entity_poly.type
_entity_poly.pdbx_seq_one_letter_code
_entity_poly.pdbx_strand_id
1 'polypeptide(L)'
;MKRHFKLSHLALALMLSIGSAGSALAASTAATATVQGTAPVLSAPSNNTPQAVDFSGTYSTPGQLSTGDTLVMTYTYQDAEGDADNSHTSISWSYTPAGGGTDQPISATHAPAAASGGQGTSTITIPAAALGALAIKVTLQELSATGDPLSGLTINVTDTSLNTAPGGGGGGGSVTPPGPVLPGTNIAGGIFLQSDNPSAGSGATDYSRTPGLKPQVGKTYVFRAWNDTNGNGVWDAGDADVTTTLSSIQWQLTGTNTTASGTSTPVTLSNHAIPGATSAAYTVSVNGASSSGATPGDQGFSLQVSFN
;
A
#
# COMPACT_ATOMS: atom_id res chain seq x y z
N MET A 1 66.24 -52.95 51.58
CA MET A 1 67.40 -52.05 51.46
C MET A 1 67.01 -50.86 50.58
N LYS A 2 67.20 -49.62 51.05
CA LYS A 2 66.89 -48.37 50.31
C LYS A 2 67.87 -48.16 49.14
N ARG A 3 67.42 -47.59 48.01
CA ARG A 3 67.86 -46.26 47.50
C ARG A 3 67.30 -45.94 46.09
N HIS A 4 66.79 -44.73 45.96
CA HIS A 4 66.41 -44.03 44.73
C HIS A 4 67.64 -43.68 43.88
N PHE A 5 67.47 -43.49 42.55
CA PHE A 5 68.06 -42.35 41.81
C PHE A 5 67.34 -42.14 40.46
N LYS A 6 66.82 -40.93 40.24
CA LYS A 6 66.48 -40.36 38.91
C LYS A 6 67.64 -39.46 38.49
N LEU A 7 68.01 -39.40 37.21
CA LEU A 7 67.83 -38.21 36.33
C LEU A 7 68.54 -38.39 34.97
N SER A 8 67.99 -37.68 33.98
CA SER A 8 68.63 -37.09 32.79
C SER A 8 69.31 -38.03 31.79
N HIS A 9 68.77 -38.11 30.57
CA HIS A 9 69.45 -37.80 29.31
C HIS A 9 68.35 -37.55 28.25
N LEU A 10 67.65 -36.44 28.45
CA LEU A 10 66.95 -35.71 27.40
C LEU A 10 68.04 -35.24 26.41
N ALA A 11 68.02 -35.68 25.15
CA ALA A 11 68.69 -35.07 23.97
C ALA A 11 69.42 -36.01 22.98
N LEU A 12 69.16 -37.33 22.90
CA LEU A 12 69.68 -38.09 21.76
C LEU A 12 68.69 -39.11 21.17
N ALA A 13 68.22 -38.76 19.97
CA ALA A 13 67.39 -39.49 19.01
C ALA A 13 65.91 -39.64 19.36
N LEU A 14 64.95 -38.75 19.06
CA LEU A 14 64.81 -37.66 18.07
C LEU A 14 65.30 -37.95 16.63
N MET A 15 65.66 -39.19 16.31
CA MET A 15 66.02 -39.60 14.95
C MET A 15 65.51 -41.00 14.67
N LEU A 16 64.18 -41.12 14.60
CA LEU A 16 63.50 -42.11 13.75
C LEU A 16 62.03 -41.69 13.52
N SER A 17 61.83 -40.39 13.24
CA SER A 17 60.53 -39.80 12.92
C SER A 17 60.40 -39.56 11.40
N ILE A 18 60.75 -40.54 10.57
CA ILE A 18 60.49 -40.48 9.12
C ILE A 18 60.11 -41.88 8.66
N GLY A 19 58.91 -42.31 9.05
CA GLY A 19 58.24 -43.50 8.55
C GLY A 19 56.83 -43.10 8.22
N SER A 20 56.66 -42.47 7.05
CA SER A 20 55.43 -42.16 6.34
C SER A 20 54.14 -42.72 6.95
N ALA A 21 53.58 -42.00 7.92
CA ALA A 21 52.13 -41.82 7.94
C ALA A 21 51.84 -40.97 6.70
N GLY A 22 51.69 -41.64 5.56
CA GLY A 22 51.03 -41.03 4.43
C GLY A 22 49.63 -40.74 4.93
N SER A 23 49.41 -39.52 5.42
CA SER A 23 48.08 -38.96 5.46
C SER A 23 47.61 -39.08 4.02
N ALA A 24 46.76 -40.08 3.75
CA ALA A 24 45.89 -40.01 2.60
C ALA A 24 44.96 -38.83 2.90
N LEU A 25 45.46 -37.62 2.68
CA LEU A 25 44.61 -36.50 2.39
C LEU A 25 43.86 -36.98 1.15
N ALA A 26 42.56 -37.21 1.28
CA ALA A 26 41.71 -37.22 0.11
C ALA A 26 42.03 -35.89 -0.59
N ALA A 27 42.78 -35.97 -1.68
CA ALA A 27 43.06 -34.81 -2.48
C ALA A 27 41.69 -34.28 -2.88
N SER A 28 41.28 -33.15 -2.30
CA SER A 28 40.09 -32.44 -2.74
C SER A 28 40.45 -31.91 -4.13
N THR A 29 40.18 -32.71 -5.16
CA THR A 29 40.15 -32.22 -6.53
C THR A 29 39.18 -31.04 -6.55
N ALA A 30 39.53 -29.98 -7.27
CA ALA A 30 38.61 -28.86 -7.44
C ALA A 30 37.23 -29.39 -7.88
N ALA A 31 36.16 -28.89 -7.25
CA ALA A 31 34.80 -29.30 -7.59
C ALA A 31 34.57 -29.08 -9.09
N THR A 32 34.14 -30.13 -9.80
CA THR A 32 34.06 -30.12 -11.26
C THR A 32 32.78 -29.47 -11.78
N ALA A 33 31.71 -29.41 -10.97
CA ALA A 33 30.45 -28.72 -11.21
C ALA A 33 29.57 -28.72 -9.94
N THR A 34 28.53 -27.92 -9.92
CA THR A 34 27.41 -28.01 -8.97
C THR A 34 26.56 -29.24 -9.23
N VAL A 35 25.92 -29.77 -8.18
CA VAL A 35 24.89 -30.80 -8.34
C VAL A 35 23.62 -30.10 -8.76
N GLN A 36 23.08 -30.46 -9.92
CA GLN A 36 21.83 -29.90 -10.43
C GLN A 36 20.66 -30.55 -9.70
N GLY A 37 19.81 -29.71 -9.10
CA GLY A 37 18.56 -30.07 -8.44
C GLY A 37 17.35 -29.61 -9.25
N THR A 38 16.26 -29.30 -8.54
CA THR A 38 15.01 -28.83 -9.12
C THR A 38 14.85 -27.33 -8.88
N ALA A 39 14.20 -26.61 -9.80
CA ALA A 39 13.87 -25.22 -9.56
C ALA A 39 12.86 -25.09 -8.39
N PRO A 40 12.98 -24.05 -7.54
CA PRO A 40 11.99 -23.78 -6.51
C PRO A 40 10.64 -23.42 -7.14
N VAL A 41 9.55 -23.76 -6.45
CA VAL A 41 8.18 -23.47 -6.89
C VAL A 41 7.42 -22.79 -5.76
N LEU A 42 6.70 -21.72 -6.09
CA LEU A 42 5.73 -21.11 -5.20
C LEU A 42 4.33 -21.60 -5.53
N SER A 43 3.50 -21.77 -4.51
CA SER A 43 2.11 -22.20 -4.70
C SER A 43 1.16 -21.45 -3.78
N ALA A 44 -0.10 -21.33 -4.20
CA ALA A 44 -1.13 -20.68 -3.39
C ALA A 44 -1.53 -21.62 -2.23
N PRO A 45 -1.39 -21.20 -0.96
CA PRO A 45 -1.72 -22.04 0.20
C PRO A 45 -3.17 -22.56 0.22
N SER A 46 -4.11 -21.83 -0.36
CA SER A 46 -5.55 -22.14 -0.35
C SER A 46 -5.93 -23.34 -1.21
N ASN A 47 -5.19 -23.59 -2.28
CA ASN A 47 -5.55 -24.60 -3.28
C ASN A 47 -4.36 -25.40 -3.83
N ASN A 48 -3.14 -25.12 -3.36
CA ASN A 48 -1.88 -25.71 -3.81
C ASN A 48 -1.60 -25.55 -5.31
N THR A 49 -2.22 -24.55 -5.96
CA THR A 49 -1.94 -24.28 -7.38
C THR A 49 -0.50 -23.79 -7.50
N PRO A 50 0.34 -24.43 -8.33
CA PRO A 50 1.69 -23.95 -8.60
C PRO A 50 1.68 -22.58 -9.30
N GLN A 51 2.73 -21.80 -9.11
CA GLN A 51 2.92 -20.47 -9.72
C GLN A 51 1.77 -19.51 -9.36
N ALA A 52 1.27 -19.64 -8.14
CA ALA A 52 0.16 -18.87 -7.63
C ALA A 52 0.43 -18.41 -6.20
N VAL A 53 -0.34 -17.39 -5.77
CA VAL A 53 -0.30 -16.78 -4.45
C VAL A 53 -1.72 -16.51 -3.98
N ASP A 54 -1.91 -16.39 -2.67
CA ASP A 54 -3.17 -15.94 -2.07
C ASP A 54 -3.05 -14.50 -1.56
N PHE A 55 -4.18 -13.80 -1.59
CA PHE A 55 -4.31 -12.48 -1.00
C PHE A 55 -5.29 -12.45 0.17
N SER A 56 -4.99 -11.60 1.13
CA SER A 56 -5.87 -11.22 2.23
C SER A 56 -5.57 -9.79 2.66
N GLY A 57 -6.28 -9.29 3.67
CA GLY A 57 -6.05 -7.94 4.16
C GLY A 57 -6.98 -7.52 5.28
N THR A 58 -6.75 -6.33 5.81
CA THR A 58 -7.68 -5.64 6.70
C THR A 58 -8.26 -4.44 5.97
N TYR A 59 -9.57 -4.49 5.74
CA TYR A 59 -10.30 -3.46 4.99
C TYR A 59 -11.15 -2.63 5.94
N SER A 60 -10.95 -1.31 5.92
CA SER A 60 -11.74 -0.35 6.68
C SER A 60 -13.23 -0.39 6.31
N THR A 61 -13.53 -0.62 5.03
CA THR A 61 -14.88 -0.87 4.53
C THR A 61 -14.97 -2.24 3.86
N PRO A 62 -15.87 -3.14 4.31
CA PRO A 62 -16.01 -4.46 3.72
C PRO A 62 -16.29 -4.41 2.21
N GLY A 63 -15.53 -5.18 1.43
CA GLY A 63 -15.72 -5.27 -0.03
C GLY A 63 -15.20 -4.07 -0.82
N GLN A 64 -14.43 -3.17 -0.20
CA GLN A 64 -13.80 -2.03 -0.86
C GLN A 64 -12.32 -1.96 -0.51
N LEU A 65 -11.51 -1.51 -1.46
CA LEU A 65 -10.13 -1.09 -1.22
C LEU A 65 -10.13 0.39 -0.87
N SER A 66 -9.47 0.75 0.23
CA SER A 66 -9.26 2.14 0.62
C SER A 66 -7.78 2.41 0.95
N THR A 67 -7.33 3.65 0.81
CA THR A 67 -6.01 4.03 1.30
C THR A 67 -5.89 3.72 2.80
N GLY A 68 -4.71 3.30 3.26
CA GLY A 68 -4.51 2.86 4.65
C GLY A 68 -4.94 1.42 4.95
N ASP A 69 -5.70 0.74 4.08
CA ASP A 69 -5.95 -0.69 4.22
C ASP A 69 -4.64 -1.49 4.13
N THR A 70 -4.60 -2.67 4.76
CA THR A 70 -3.44 -3.57 4.65
C THR A 70 -3.76 -4.73 3.71
N LEU A 71 -2.80 -5.07 2.85
CA LEU A 71 -2.85 -6.24 1.97
C LEU A 71 -1.70 -7.18 2.32
N VAL A 72 -2.01 -8.47 2.35
CA VAL A 72 -1.04 -9.54 2.63
C VAL A 72 -1.10 -10.55 1.49
N MET A 73 0.02 -10.71 0.80
CA MET A 73 0.26 -11.84 -0.10
C MET A 73 0.89 -12.98 0.68
N THR A 74 0.39 -14.20 0.49
CA THR A 74 0.93 -15.42 1.09
C THR A 74 1.21 -16.46 0.01
N TYR A 75 2.34 -17.16 0.14
CA TYR A 75 2.72 -18.25 -0.74
C TYR A 75 3.30 -19.41 0.07
N THR A 76 3.16 -20.63 -0.41
CA THR A 76 3.91 -21.80 0.09
C THR A 76 5.13 -22.00 -0.80
N TYR A 77 6.32 -22.07 -0.19
CA TYR A 77 7.58 -22.31 -0.89
C TYR A 77 7.91 -23.81 -0.91
N GLN A 78 8.18 -24.34 -2.10
CA GLN A 78 8.54 -25.73 -2.33
C GLN A 78 9.90 -25.82 -3.00
N ASP A 79 10.78 -26.61 -2.39
CA ASP A 79 12.08 -26.98 -2.93
C ASP A 79 12.33 -28.46 -2.59
N ALA A 80 12.67 -29.27 -3.60
CA ALA A 80 12.72 -30.72 -3.46
C ALA A 80 13.97 -31.18 -2.69
N GLU A 81 15.03 -30.39 -2.76
CA GLU A 81 16.32 -30.63 -2.12
C GLU A 81 16.38 -30.03 -0.70
N GLY A 82 15.38 -29.21 -0.34
CA GLY A 82 15.22 -28.63 0.99
C GLY A 82 15.98 -27.32 1.19
N ASP A 83 16.34 -26.65 0.10
CA ASP A 83 16.96 -25.34 0.15
C ASP A 83 16.02 -24.30 0.80
N ALA A 84 16.60 -23.21 1.30
CA ALA A 84 15.85 -22.15 1.96
C ALA A 84 15.24 -21.16 0.95
N ASP A 85 14.10 -20.58 1.31
CA ASP A 85 13.41 -19.57 0.49
C ASP A 85 14.20 -18.25 0.44
N ASN A 86 14.39 -17.71 -0.77
CA ASN A 86 14.93 -16.38 -1.01
C ASN A 86 14.02 -15.50 -1.89
N SER A 87 12.80 -15.98 -2.20
CA SER A 87 11.85 -15.33 -3.12
C SER A 87 11.46 -13.93 -2.65
N HIS A 88 11.45 -13.70 -1.33
CA HIS A 88 11.16 -12.41 -0.71
C HIS A 88 12.02 -11.25 -1.23
N THR A 89 13.23 -11.51 -1.75
CA THR A 89 14.12 -10.49 -2.30
C THR A 89 13.70 -9.96 -3.67
N SER A 90 12.78 -10.63 -4.35
CA SER A 90 12.29 -10.28 -5.69
C SER A 90 10.89 -9.65 -5.70
N ILE A 91 10.21 -9.62 -4.54
CA ILE A 91 8.83 -9.17 -4.46
C ILE A 91 8.77 -7.66 -4.64
N SER A 92 7.97 -7.22 -5.61
CA SER A 92 7.75 -5.80 -5.89
C SER A 92 6.26 -5.54 -6.03
N TRP A 93 5.73 -4.70 -5.13
CA TRP A 93 4.35 -4.23 -5.17
C TRP A 93 4.26 -2.90 -5.90
N SER A 94 3.19 -2.70 -6.67
CA SER A 94 2.96 -1.44 -7.37
C SER A 94 1.47 -1.16 -7.62
N TYR A 95 1.19 0.07 -8.05
CA TYR A 95 -0.12 0.48 -8.55
C TYR A 95 0.05 1.41 -9.76
N THR A 96 -0.94 1.46 -10.63
CA THR A 96 -1.00 2.50 -11.67
C THR A 96 -1.78 3.70 -11.12
N PRO A 97 -1.23 4.93 -11.17
CA PRO A 97 -1.95 6.12 -10.72
C PRO A 97 -3.29 6.32 -11.43
N ALA A 98 -4.23 6.99 -10.74
CA ALA A 98 -5.47 7.43 -11.35
C ALA A 98 -5.18 8.30 -12.59
N GLY A 99 -5.85 8.02 -13.71
CA GLY A 99 -5.57 8.67 -15.00
C GLY A 99 -4.45 7.99 -15.83
N GLY A 100 -3.83 6.94 -15.30
CA GLY A 100 -2.80 6.15 -15.99
C GLY A 100 -1.37 6.63 -15.69
N GLY A 101 -0.42 6.15 -16.49
CA GLY A 101 1.00 6.46 -16.35
C GLY A 101 1.84 5.25 -15.94
N THR A 102 3.06 5.51 -15.46
CA THR A 102 3.98 4.48 -15.01
C THR A 102 3.60 3.97 -13.62
N ASP A 103 3.67 2.65 -13.44
CA ASP A 103 3.45 2.00 -12.16
C ASP A 103 4.37 2.59 -11.08
N GLN A 104 3.80 2.89 -9.92
CA GLN A 104 4.50 3.43 -8.76
C GLN A 104 4.71 2.33 -7.72
N PRO A 105 5.90 2.24 -7.10
CA PRO A 105 6.18 1.21 -6.11
C PRO A 105 5.41 1.44 -4.80
N ILE A 106 5.09 0.34 -4.13
CA ILE A 106 4.56 0.35 -2.75
C ILE A 106 5.59 -0.29 -1.84
N SER A 107 5.95 0.40 -0.76
CA SER A 107 6.83 -0.15 0.26
C SER A 107 6.15 -1.33 0.96
N ALA A 108 6.88 -2.43 1.09
CA ALA A 108 6.39 -3.68 1.63
C ALA A 108 7.31 -4.21 2.73
N THR A 109 6.74 -5.02 3.62
CA THR A 109 7.49 -5.82 4.58
C THR A 109 7.35 -7.28 4.20
N HIS A 110 8.46 -8.00 4.11
CA HIS A 110 8.50 -9.38 3.68
C HIS A 110 8.97 -10.30 4.80
N ALA A 111 8.48 -11.53 4.82
CA ALA A 111 9.01 -12.62 5.61
C ALA A 111 9.14 -13.86 4.70
N PRO A 112 10.33 -14.46 4.55
CA PRO A 112 10.49 -15.69 3.77
C PRO A 112 9.81 -16.87 4.46
N ALA A 113 9.55 -17.93 3.69
CA ALA A 113 9.23 -19.22 4.27
C ALA A 113 10.42 -19.75 5.09
N ALA A 114 10.16 -20.25 6.30
CA ALA A 114 11.22 -20.74 7.19
C ALA A 114 11.91 -22.02 6.67
N ALA A 115 11.24 -22.78 5.81
CA ALA A 115 11.73 -24.00 5.17
C ALA A 115 10.84 -24.36 3.96
N SER A 116 11.28 -25.31 3.14
CA SER A 116 10.43 -25.99 2.15
C SER A 116 9.16 -26.57 2.81
N GLY A 117 7.99 -26.37 2.21
CA GLY A 117 6.69 -26.65 2.82
C GLY A 117 6.12 -25.50 3.66
N GLY A 118 6.94 -24.50 4.00
CA GLY A 118 6.56 -23.35 4.80
C GLY A 118 5.92 -22.23 3.97
N GLN A 119 5.31 -21.27 4.67
CA GLN A 119 4.70 -20.10 4.06
C GLN A 119 5.59 -18.86 4.20
N GLY A 120 5.74 -18.11 3.11
CA GLY A 120 6.27 -16.76 3.10
C GLY A 120 5.15 -15.73 2.95
N THR A 121 5.39 -14.51 3.40
CA THR A 121 4.41 -13.42 3.39
C THR A 121 5.01 -12.12 2.89
N SER A 122 4.19 -11.28 2.26
CA SER A 122 4.53 -9.92 1.88
C SER A 122 3.36 -8.99 2.18
N THR A 123 3.59 -7.97 3.00
CA THR A 123 2.55 -7.08 3.52
C THR A 123 2.79 -5.64 3.06
N ILE A 124 1.74 -4.98 2.60
CA ILE A 124 1.73 -3.54 2.29
C ILE A 124 0.63 -2.83 3.06
N THR A 125 0.79 -1.51 3.22
CA THR A 125 -0.30 -0.58 3.50
C THR A 125 -0.55 0.23 2.24
N ILE A 126 -1.79 0.33 1.78
CA ILE A 126 -2.12 1.07 0.56
C ILE A 126 -1.80 2.56 0.78
N PRO A 127 -0.88 3.15 0.00
CA PRO A 127 -0.47 4.53 0.21
C PRO A 127 -1.57 5.49 -0.26
N ALA A 128 -1.61 6.70 0.32
CA ALA A 128 -2.52 7.77 -0.12
C ALA A 128 -2.40 8.08 -1.62
N ALA A 129 -1.19 7.98 -2.18
CA ALA A 129 -0.94 8.22 -3.60
C ALA A 129 -1.58 7.16 -4.54
N ALA A 130 -2.00 6.01 -4.01
CA ALA A 130 -2.76 5.01 -4.75
C ALA A 130 -4.26 5.31 -4.84
N LEU A 131 -4.72 6.44 -4.28
CA LEU A 131 -6.11 6.87 -4.39
C LEU A 131 -6.56 6.92 -5.86
N GLY A 132 -7.70 6.29 -6.17
CA GLY A 132 -8.25 6.15 -7.50
C GLY A 132 -7.58 5.09 -8.39
N ALA A 133 -6.52 4.40 -7.92
CA ALA A 133 -5.91 3.31 -8.66
C ALA A 133 -6.91 2.17 -8.86
N LEU A 134 -6.97 1.62 -10.07
CA LEU A 134 -7.94 0.56 -10.41
C LEU A 134 -7.52 -0.82 -9.90
N ALA A 135 -6.23 -1.04 -9.69
CA ALA A 135 -5.67 -2.31 -9.28
C ALA A 135 -4.40 -2.12 -8.47
N ILE A 136 -4.20 -3.03 -7.52
CA ILE A 136 -2.91 -3.27 -6.88
C ILE A 136 -2.24 -4.46 -7.57
N LYS A 137 -0.94 -4.33 -7.82
CA LYS A 137 -0.13 -5.28 -8.57
C LYS A 137 1.01 -5.82 -7.71
N VAL A 138 1.45 -7.02 -8.02
CA VAL A 138 2.66 -7.59 -7.45
C VAL A 138 3.37 -8.49 -8.46
N THR A 139 4.68 -8.35 -8.53
CA THR A 139 5.56 -9.26 -9.27
C THR A 139 6.51 -9.91 -8.28
N LEU A 140 6.76 -11.21 -8.45
CA LEU A 140 7.73 -11.95 -7.68
C LEU A 140 8.35 -13.06 -8.52
N GLN A 141 9.58 -13.42 -8.22
CA GLN A 141 10.29 -14.55 -8.79
C GLN A 141 10.49 -15.63 -7.73
N GLU A 142 10.27 -16.87 -8.12
CA GLU A 142 10.58 -18.05 -7.29
C GLU A 142 12.10 -18.13 -7.15
N LEU A 143 12.64 -18.00 -5.92
CA LEU A 143 14.09 -18.02 -5.67
C LEU A 143 14.43 -18.95 -4.51
N SER A 144 15.46 -19.75 -4.74
CA SER A 144 16.15 -20.57 -3.74
C SER A 144 17.39 -19.82 -3.24
N ALA A 145 17.75 -20.01 -1.97
CA ALA A 145 18.95 -19.42 -1.40
C ALA A 145 20.24 -20.10 -1.90
N THR A 146 20.18 -21.41 -2.16
CA THR A 146 21.36 -22.25 -2.44
C THR A 146 21.18 -23.22 -3.60
N GLY A 147 19.98 -23.37 -4.14
CA GLY A 147 19.68 -24.33 -5.20
C GLY A 147 20.37 -24.04 -6.53
N ASP A 148 20.53 -25.07 -7.34
CA ASP A 148 20.97 -24.94 -8.74
C ASP A 148 20.02 -25.79 -9.61
N PRO A 149 19.02 -25.18 -10.27
CA PRO A 149 18.90 -23.74 -10.52
C PRO A 149 18.42 -22.90 -9.32
N LEU A 150 18.97 -21.68 -9.19
CA LEU A 150 18.62 -20.72 -8.13
C LEU A 150 17.21 -20.13 -8.28
N SER A 151 16.66 -20.15 -9.50
CA SER A 151 15.41 -19.46 -9.81
C SER A 151 14.42 -20.35 -10.57
N GLY A 152 13.16 -20.20 -10.22
CA GLY A 152 12.01 -20.71 -10.97
C GLY A 152 11.37 -19.63 -11.84
N LEU A 153 10.06 -19.68 -11.98
CA LEU A 153 9.29 -18.75 -12.81
C LEU A 153 9.07 -17.39 -12.13
N THR A 154 8.64 -16.43 -12.94
CA THR A 154 8.12 -15.15 -12.45
C THR A 154 6.61 -15.20 -12.41
N ILE A 155 6.03 -14.92 -11.24
CA ILE A 155 4.61 -14.73 -11.04
C ILE A 155 4.33 -13.24 -11.21
N ASN A 156 3.42 -12.90 -12.12
CA ASN A 156 3.03 -11.52 -12.39
C ASN A 156 1.53 -11.34 -12.15
N VAL A 157 1.20 -10.66 -11.05
CA VAL A 157 -0.16 -10.31 -10.69
C VAL A 157 -0.42 -8.86 -11.07
N THR A 158 -1.19 -8.65 -12.12
CA THR A 158 -1.59 -7.33 -12.61
C THR A 158 -2.85 -6.80 -11.92
N ASP A 159 -3.59 -7.64 -11.21
CA ASP A 159 -4.69 -7.23 -10.33
C ASP A 159 -4.92 -8.26 -9.22
N THR A 160 -4.66 -7.87 -7.97
CA THR A 160 -4.88 -8.74 -6.80
C THR A 160 -6.35 -9.12 -6.53
N SER A 161 -7.31 -8.45 -7.17
CA SER A 161 -8.73 -8.76 -7.04
C SER A 161 -9.20 -9.90 -7.95
N LEU A 162 -8.34 -10.36 -8.86
CA LEU A 162 -8.63 -11.44 -9.80
C LEU A 162 -8.03 -12.76 -9.33
N ASN A 163 -8.77 -13.85 -9.55
CA ASN A 163 -8.35 -15.20 -9.17
C ASN A 163 -7.72 -15.99 -10.34
N THR A 164 -7.96 -15.62 -11.60
CA THR A 164 -7.43 -16.27 -12.80
C THR A 164 -7.41 -15.31 -14.00
N ALA A 165 -6.69 -15.65 -15.07
CA ALA A 165 -6.62 -14.89 -16.32
C ALA A 165 -7.93 -15.00 -17.16
N PRO A 166 -8.26 -14.01 -18.03
CA PRO A 166 -7.40 -12.93 -18.52
C PRO A 166 -7.42 -11.71 -17.61
N GLY A 167 -6.23 -11.26 -17.16
CA GLY A 167 -6.10 -10.13 -16.24
C GLY A 167 -5.04 -10.30 -15.14
N GLY A 168 -4.29 -11.41 -15.12
CA GLY A 168 -3.13 -11.62 -14.25
C GLY A 168 -3.49 -11.57 -12.76
N GLY A 169 -4.40 -12.44 -12.32
CA GLY A 169 -4.68 -12.65 -10.91
C GLY A 169 -3.62 -13.50 -10.21
N GLY A 170 -3.69 -13.60 -8.88
CA GLY A 170 -2.77 -14.42 -8.08
C GLY A 170 -2.86 -15.92 -8.35
N GLY A 171 -3.86 -16.40 -9.08
CA GLY A 171 -4.07 -17.84 -9.32
C GLY A 171 -4.59 -18.62 -8.10
N GLY A 172 -4.52 -18.03 -6.90
CA GLY A 172 -5.10 -18.54 -5.67
C GLY A 172 -6.62 -18.40 -5.62
N GLY A 173 -7.25 -19.11 -4.67
CA GLY A 173 -8.68 -19.00 -4.40
C GLY A 173 -9.06 -17.71 -3.65
N SER A 174 -8.09 -17.04 -3.02
CA SER A 174 -8.30 -15.83 -2.23
C SER A 174 -7.81 -14.58 -2.97
N VAL A 175 -8.64 -13.54 -2.97
CA VAL A 175 -8.41 -12.27 -3.69
C VAL A 175 -8.71 -11.07 -2.79
N THR A 176 -8.24 -9.89 -3.19
CA THR A 176 -8.60 -8.63 -2.56
C THR A 176 -9.93 -8.09 -3.12
N PRO A 177 -10.58 -7.12 -2.44
CA PRO A 177 -11.67 -6.37 -3.06
C PRO A 177 -11.21 -5.68 -4.36
N PRO A 178 -12.10 -5.49 -5.35
CA PRO A 178 -11.76 -4.77 -6.57
C PRO A 178 -11.57 -3.27 -6.32
N GLY A 179 -10.79 -2.62 -7.18
CA GLY A 179 -10.69 -1.16 -7.21
C GLY A 179 -11.93 -0.48 -7.81
N PRO A 180 -11.96 0.87 -7.87
CA PRO A 180 -10.87 1.78 -7.52
C PRO A 180 -10.57 1.82 -6.01
N VAL A 181 -9.33 2.18 -5.67
CA VAL A 181 -8.95 2.52 -4.29
C VAL A 181 -9.67 3.80 -3.88
N LEU A 182 -10.44 3.75 -2.80
CA LEU A 182 -11.21 4.85 -2.25
C LEU A 182 -10.44 5.63 -1.17
N PRO A 183 -10.88 6.85 -0.80
CA PRO A 183 -10.31 7.56 0.34
C PRO A 183 -10.56 6.78 1.62
N GLY A 184 -9.48 6.40 2.31
CA GLY A 184 -9.55 5.82 3.64
C GLY A 184 -9.54 6.87 4.75
N THR A 185 -9.39 6.41 5.99
CA THR A 185 -9.38 7.28 7.19
C THR A 185 -8.17 8.20 7.27
N ASN A 186 -7.14 7.96 6.46
CA ASN A 186 -5.95 8.79 6.35
C ASN A 186 -6.11 9.93 5.32
N ILE A 187 -7.28 10.09 4.70
CA ILE A 187 -7.57 11.19 3.78
C ILE A 187 -8.54 12.16 4.44
N ALA A 188 -8.13 13.42 4.55
CA ALA A 188 -8.99 14.51 5.02
C ALA A 188 -9.36 15.43 3.86
N GLY A 189 -10.52 16.09 3.97
CA GLY A 189 -10.96 17.13 3.04
C GLY A 189 -11.24 18.45 3.75
N GLY A 190 -11.10 19.58 3.06
CA GLY A 190 -11.33 20.92 3.61
C GLY A 190 -11.82 21.89 2.55
N ILE A 191 -12.49 22.96 2.99
CA ILE A 191 -13.07 23.99 2.11
C ILE A 191 -12.42 25.33 2.44
N PHE A 192 -11.78 25.95 1.46
CA PHE A 192 -11.01 27.17 1.65
C PHE A 192 -11.49 28.26 0.69
N LEU A 193 -11.39 29.53 1.09
CA LEU A 193 -11.67 30.64 0.18
C LEU A 193 -10.53 30.75 -0.84
N GLN A 194 -10.85 30.80 -2.14
CA GLN A 194 -9.84 30.77 -3.19
C GLN A 194 -8.85 31.94 -3.10
N SER A 195 -9.32 33.14 -2.72
CA SER A 195 -8.49 34.34 -2.61
C SER A 195 -7.43 34.26 -1.51
N ASP A 196 -7.56 33.32 -0.58
CA ASP A 196 -6.61 33.12 0.51
C ASP A 196 -5.39 32.32 0.05
N ASN A 197 -5.37 31.86 -1.21
CA ASN A 197 -4.31 31.05 -1.82
C ASN A 197 -3.91 29.86 -0.94
N PRO A 198 -4.85 28.96 -0.60
CA PRO A 198 -4.62 27.89 0.36
C PRO A 198 -3.57 26.90 -0.14
N SER A 199 -2.65 26.53 0.73
CA SER A 199 -1.66 25.48 0.55
C SER A 199 -1.38 24.77 1.87
N ALA A 200 -0.74 23.60 1.82
CA ALA A 200 -0.31 22.85 3.00
C ALA A 200 0.42 23.77 4.00
N GLY A 201 -0.09 23.87 5.23
CA GLY A 201 0.47 24.70 6.30
C GLY A 201 0.32 26.21 6.13
N SER A 202 -0.49 26.71 5.17
CA SER A 202 -0.64 28.16 4.95
C SER A 202 -1.42 28.89 6.06
N GLY A 203 -2.12 28.15 6.92
CA GLY A 203 -3.02 28.71 7.93
C GLY A 203 -4.32 29.28 7.34
N ALA A 204 -4.63 28.98 6.08
CA ALA A 204 -5.91 29.35 5.47
C ALA A 204 -7.08 28.78 6.27
N THR A 205 -8.16 29.56 6.39
CA THR A 205 -9.32 29.17 7.19
C THR A 205 -10.12 28.07 6.50
N ASP A 206 -10.34 26.95 7.19
CA ASP A 206 -11.19 25.85 6.71
C ASP A 206 -12.66 26.10 7.08
N TYR A 207 -13.46 26.44 6.08
CA TYR A 207 -14.90 26.69 6.19
C TYR A 207 -15.73 25.44 6.48
N SER A 208 -15.19 24.24 6.26
CA SER A 208 -15.88 22.98 6.58
C SER A 208 -15.79 22.63 8.07
N ARG A 209 -14.80 23.18 8.77
CA ARG A 209 -14.50 22.87 10.17
C ARG A 209 -14.62 24.05 11.13
N THR A 210 -14.68 25.29 10.63
CA THR A 210 -14.79 26.49 11.48
C THR A 210 -16.25 26.78 11.85
N PRO A 211 -16.65 26.64 13.12
CA PRO A 211 -18.04 26.86 13.52
C PRO A 211 -18.48 28.31 13.30
N GLY A 212 -19.71 28.49 12.82
CA GLY A 212 -20.30 29.82 12.59
C GLY A 212 -19.77 30.56 11.36
N LEU A 213 -18.73 30.05 10.70
CA LEU A 213 -18.23 30.63 9.46
C LEU A 213 -19.14 30.22 8.30
N LYS A 214 -19.65 31.21 7.55
CA LYS A 214 -20.57 30.99 6.44
C LYS A 214 -19.95 31.44 5.13
N PRO A 215 -20.03 30.62 4.07
CA PRO A 215 -19.62 31.01 2.74
C PRO A 215 -20.38 32.26 2.25
N GLN A 216 -19.68 33.11 1.51
CA GLN A 216 -20.23 34.33 0.94
C GLN A 216 -20.71 34.11 -0.49
N VAL A 217 -21.90 34.62 -0.80
CA VAL A 217 -22.45 34.62 -2.16
C VAL A 217 -21.50 35.34 -3.13
N GLY A 218 -21.30 34.76 -4.31
CA GLY A 218 -20.42 35.29 -5.36
C GLY A 218 -18.92 35.07 -5.12
N LYS A 219 -18.53 34.47 -3.98
CA LYS A 219 -17.14 34.06 -3.73
C LYS A 219 -16.91 32.64 -4.22
N THR A 220 -15.67 32.38 -4.63
CA THR A 220 -15.23 31.05 -5.04
C THR A 220 -14.47 30.37 -3.91
N TYR A 221 -14.91 29.17 -3.60
CA TYR A 221 -14.28 28.28 -2.64
C TYR A 221 -13.60 27.13 -3.37
N VAL A 222 -12.51 26.65 -2.82
CA VAL A 222 -11.78 25.50 -3.32
C VAL A 222 -11.82 24.38 -2.29
N PHE A 223 -12.09 23.17 -2.78
CA PHE A 223 -11.96 21.95 -2.03
C PHE A 223 -10.54 21.42 -2.16
N ARG A 224 -9.98 20.93 -1.06
CA ARG A 224 -8.72 20.22 -1.04
C ARG A 224 -8.85 18.95 -0.25
N ALA A 225 -8.31 17.86 -0.77
CA ALA A 225 -8.11 16.62 -0.06
C ALA A 225 -6.62 16.36 0.12
N TRP A 226 -6.22 15.85 1.28
CA TRP A 226 -4.81 15.59 1.59
C TRP A 226 -4.64 14.30 2.38
N ASN A 227 -3.41 13.77 2.33
CA ASN A 227 -2.99 12.69 3.23
C ASN A 227 -2.77 13.24 4.64
N ASP A 228 -3.76 13.03 5.51
CA ASP A 228 -3.77 13.46 6.91
C ASP A 228 -3.02 12.44 7.77
N THR A 229 -1.69 12.56 7.76
CA THR A 229 -0.80 11.55 8.38
C THR A 229 -0.95 11.51 9.91
N ASN A 230 -1.31 12.63 10.53
CA ASN A 230 -1.46 12.74 11.98
C ASN A 230 -2.94 12.61 12.44
N GLY A 231 -3.89 12.58 11.52
CA GLY A 231 -5.32 12.36 11.79
C GLY A 231 -6.02 13.53 12.47
N ASN A 232 -5.47 14.74 12.41
CA ASN A 232 -6.03 15.91 13.09
C ASN A 232 -7.06 16.68 12.24
N GLY A 233 -7.22 16.31 10.96
CA GLY A 233 -8.09 17.00 10.01
C GLY A 233 -7.63 18.42 9.65
N VAL A 234 -6.37 18.76 9.81
CA VAL A 234 -5.79 20.05 9.42
C VAL A 234 -4.85 19.82 8.25
N TRP A 235 -4.80 20.75 7.29
CA TRP A 235 -3.88 20.64 6.17
C TRP A 235 -2.51 21.20 6.57
N ASP A 236 -1.68 20.34 7.15
CA ASP A 236 -0.41 20.71 7.77
C ASP A 236 0.73 20.82 6.74
N ALA A 237 1.82 21.49 7.12
CA ALA A 237 3.01 21.57 6.28
C ALA A 237 3.58 20.16 6.06
N GLY A 238 3.70 19.75 4.80
CA GLY A 238 4.18 18.42 4.41
C GLY A 238 3.08 17.44 4.02
N ASP A 239 1.81 17.75 4.30
CA ASP A 239 0.69 16.94 3.83
C ASP A 239 0.52 17.07 2.31
N ALA A 240 0.53 15.91 1.64
CA ALA A 240 0.40 15.84 0.20
C ALA A 240 -1.05 16.11 -0.24
N ASP A 241 -1.23 17.05 -1.18
CA ASP A 241 -2.50 17.29 -1.86
C ASP A 241 -2.81 16.13 -2.81
N VAL A 242 -3.94 15.46 -2.58
CA VAL A 242 -4.44 14.35 -3.41
C VAL A 242 -5.75 14.71 -4.12
N THR A 243 -6.11 16.00 -4.18
CA THR A 243 -7.39 16.44 -4.76
C THR A 243 -7.55 16.00 -6.22
N THR A 244 -6.46 15.97 -6.99
CA THR A 244 -6.48 15.61 -8.41
C THR A 244 -6.58 14.11 -8.66
N THR A 245 -6.39 13.26 -7.64
CA THR A 245 -6.50 11.80 -7.77
C THR A 245 -7.89 11.28 -7.41
N LEU A 246 -8.77 12.16 -6.92
CA LEU A 246 -10.15 11.85 -6.62
C LEU A 246 -10.92 11.45 -7.89
N SER A 247 -11.71 10.39 -7.75
CA SER A 247 -12.62 9.89 -8.78
C SER A 247 -13.91 10.71 -8.86
N SER A 248 -14.32 11.36 -7.78
CA SER A 248 -15.51 12.19 -7.73
C SER A 248 -15.41 13.31 -6.69
N ILE A 249 -16.00 14.46 -7.02
CA ILE A 249 -16.25 15.58 -6.11
C ILE A 249 -17.69 16.01 -6.35
N GLN A 250 -18.43 16.29 -5.27
CA GLN A 250 -19.78 16.84 -5.34
C GLN A 250 -19.99 17.84 -4.21
N TRP A 251 -20.19 19.11 -4.58
CA TRP A 251 -20.55 20.15 -3.61
C TRP A 251 -22.00 20.04 -3.17
N GLN A 252 -22.24 20.34 -1.89
CA GLN A 252 -23.52 20.21 -1.24
C GLN A 252 -23.82 21.42 -0.36
N LEU A 253 -25.10 21.74 -0.18
CA LEU A 253 -25.60 22.70 0.79
C LEU A 253 -26.12 21.96 2.03
N THR A 254 -25.78 22.49 3.20
CA THR A 254 -26.26 21.95 4.48
C THR A 254 -26.57 23.06 5.48
N GLY A 255 -27.44 22.77 6.44
CA GLY A 255 -27.90 23.70 7.46
C GLY A 255 -29.09 24.54 7.01
N THR A 256 -29.30 25.67 7.68
CA THR A 256 -30.45 26.56 7.46
C THR A 256 -29.98 27.85 6.80
N ASN A 257 -30.68 28.30 5.75
CA ASN A 257 -30.39 29.58 5.12
C ASN A 257 -30.95 30.77 5.91
N THR A 258 -30.51 31.97 5.57
CA THR A 258 -31.02 33.21 6.16
C THR A 258 -32.25 33.71 5.41
N THR A 259 -33.16 34.37 6.12
CA THR A 259 -34.23 35.13 5.48
C THR A 259 -33.65 36.22 4.60
N ALA A 260 -34.10 36.34 3.35
CA ALA A 260 -33.86 37.54 2.56
C ALA A 260 -34.55 38.74 3.25
N SER A 261 -34.14 39.97 2.94
CA SER A 261 -34.81 41.18 3.45
C SER A 261 -36.30 41.16 3.03
N GLY A 262 -37.20 40.69 3.91
CA GLY A 262 -38.61 40.42 3.61
C GLY A 262 -39.22 39.27 4.44
N THR A 263 -40.37 38.76 4.01
CA THR A 263 -41.19 37.72 4.67
C THR A 263 -40.85 36.28 4.25
N SER A 264 -39.72 36.05 3.59
CA SER A 264 -39.35 34.70 3.14
C SER A 264 -39.10 33.77 4.31
N THR A 265 -39.58 32.53 4.22
CA THR A 265 -39.34 31.49 5.24
C THR A 265 -37.99 30.82 5.00
N PRO A 266 -37.14 30.65 6.02
CA PRO A 266 -35.92 29.84 5.92
C PRO A 266 -36.21 28.39 5.57
N VAL A 267 -35.30 27.78 4.84
CA VAL A 267 -35.30 26.35 4.50
C VAL A 267 -34.09 25.71 5.15
N THR A 268 -34.26 24.47 5.63
CA THR A 268 -33.17 23.63 6.12
C THR A 268 -32.90 22.52 5.11
N LEU A 269 -31.65 22.39 4.70
CA LEU A 269 -31.16 21.36 3.80
C LEU A 269 -30.15 20.48 4.52
N SER A 270 -30.08 19.22 4.12
CA SER A 270 -29.06 18.27 4.58
C SER A 270 -28.49 17.57 3.36
N ASN A 271 -27.18 17.71 3.17
CA ASN A 271 -26.43 17.09 2.07
C ASN A 271 -27.06 17.34 0.68
N HIS A 272 -27.66 18.52 0.47
CA HIS A 272 -28.35 18.84 -0.78
C HIS A 272 -27.34 19.05 -1.89
N ALA A 273 -27.27 18.10 -2.83
CA ALA A 273 -26.36 18.18 -3.96
C ALA A 273 -26.64 19.40 -4.82
N ILE A 274 -25.59 20.17 -5.11
CA ILE A 274 -25.63 21.30 -6.03
C ILE A 274 -25.40 20.73 -7.44
N PRO A 275 -26.41 20.69 -8.33
CA PRO A 275 -26.27 20.02 -9.62
C PRO A 275 -25.15 20.61 -10.46
N GLY A 276 -24.27 19.75 -11.00
CA GLY A 276 -23.15 20.14 -11.85
C GLY A 276 -21.94 20.74 -11.11
N ALA A 277 -22.02 20.95 -9.78
CA ALA A 277 -20.89 21.39 -8.98
C ALA A 277 -19.98 20.21 -8.61
N THR A 278 -19.24 19.71 -9.60
CA THR A 278 -18.38 18.52 -9.47
C THR A 278 -16.88 18.81 -9.60
N SER A 279 -16.50 20.09 -9.68
CA SER A 279 -15.10 20.54 -9.74
C SER A 279 -14.53 20.75 -8.34
N ALA A 280 -13.21 20.76 -8.19
CA ALA A 280 -12.53 21.17 -6.97
C ALA A 280 -12.73 22.67 -6.62
N ALA A 281 -13.35 23.46 -7.49
CA ALA A 281 -13.73 24.85 -7.22
C ALA A 281 -15.23 25.07 -7.41
N TYR A 282 -15.84 25.84 -6.52
CA TYR A 282 -17.25 26.20 -6.59
C TYR A 282 -17.46 27.67 -6.22
N THR A 283 -18.14 28.42 -7.11
CA THR A 283 -18.60 29.78 -6.83
C THR A 283 -20.01 29.73 -6.29
N VAL A 284 -20.22 30.26 -5.08
CA VAL A 284 -21.56 30.30 -4.47
C VAL A 284 -22.47 31.18 -5.34
N SER A 285 -23.55 30.58 -5.84
CA SER A 285 -24.48 31.25 -6.74
C SER A 285 -25.11 32.49 -6.09
N VAL A 286 -25.29 33.55 -6.88
CA VAL A 286 -26.22 34.63 -6.51
C VAL A 286 -27.65 34.09 -6.45
N ASN A 287 -28.51 34.68 -5.62
CA ASN A 287 -29.83 34.12 -5.29
C ASN A 287 -30.67 33.74 -6.53
N GLY A 288 -30.64 34.54 -7.60
CA GLY A 288 -31.38 34.26 -8.83
C GLY A 288 -30.88 33.06 -9.65
N ALA A 289 -29.72 32.49 -9.31
CA ALA A 289 -29.10 31.33 -9.95
C ALA A 289 -28.90 30.17 -8.96
N SER A 290 -29.49 30.24 -7.77
CA SER A 290 -29.43 29.18 -6.76
C SER A 290 -30.21 27.95 -7.22
N SER A 291 -29.68 26.77 -6.90
CA SER A 291 -30.33 25.47 -7.11
C SER A 291 -30.87 24.85 -5.80
N SER A 292 -30.86 25.61 -4.70
CA SER A 292 -31.37 25.16 -3.40
C SER A 292 -32.89 24.99 -3.36
N GLY A 293 -33.61 25.60 -4.31
CA GLY A 293 -35.07 25.71 -4.27
C GLY A 293 -35.60 26.67 -3.20
N ALA A 294 -34.73 27.30 -2.41
CA ALA A 294 -35.12 28.26 -1.39
C ALA A 294 -35.30 29.65 -1.99
N THR A 295 -36.43 30.31 -1.70
CA THR A 295 -36.70 31.69 -2.15
C THR A 295 -35.60 32.69 -1.79
N PRO A 296 -34.96 32.63 -0.60
CA PRO A 296 -33.81 33.50 -0.27
C PRO A 296 -32.50 33.17 -1.00
N GLY A 297 -32.43 32.08 -1.77
CA GLY A 297 -31.19 31.56 -2.34
C GLY A 297 -30.30 30.86 -1.32
N ASP A 298 -29.00 30.78 -1.64
CA ASP A 298 -28.03 29.97 -0.89
C ASP A 298 -27.47 30.64 0.38
N GLN A 299 -27.78 31.93 0.58
CA GLN A 299 -27.23 32.72 1.67
C GLN A 299 -27.57 32.10 3.04
N GLY A 300 -26.55 31.79 3.84
CA GLY A 300 -26.70 31.24 5.20
C GLY A 300 -26.51 29.72 5.30
N PHE A 301 -26.64 28.98 4.19
CA PHE A 301 -26.21 27.59 4.16
C PHE A 301 -24.69 27.49 4.37
N SER A 302 -24.26 26.35 4.90
CA SER A 302 -22.87 25.93 4.87
C SER A 302 -22.59 25.10 3.61
N LEU A 303 -21.34 25.09 3.17
CA LEU A 303 -20.89 24.19 2.10
C LEU A 303 -20.35 22.89 2.72
N GLN A 304 -20.58 21.80 2.01
CA GLN A 304 -19.99 20.50 2.27
C GLN A 304 -19.56 19.88 0.93
N VAL A 305 -18.61 18.96 0.98
CA VAL A 305 -18.18 18.19 -0.20
C VAL A 305 -18.25 16.71 0.11
N SER A 306 -18.90 15.95 -0.76
CA SER A 306 -18.78 14.50 -0.84
C SER A 306 -17.72 14.18 -1.90
N PHE A 307 -16.77 13.30 -1.58
CA PHE A 307 -15.67 12.95 -2.47
C PHE A 307 -15.30 11.47 -2.35
N ASN A 308 -14.78 10.91 -3.45
CA ASN A 308 -14.21 9.56 -3.56
C ASN A 308 -13.05 9.59 -4.56
#